data_AF-A0A0D3H8I4-F1
#
_entry.id   AF-A0A0D3H8I4-F1
#
_cell.length_a   1.000
_cell.length_b   1.000
_cell.length_c   1.000
_cell.angle_alpha   90.00
_cell.angle_beta   90.00
_cell.angle_gamma   90.00
#
_symmetry.space_group_name_H-M   'P 1'
#
loop_
_entity.id
_entity.type
_entity.pdbx_description
1 polymer ?
#
loop_
_entity_poly.entity_id
_entity_poly.type
_entity_poly.pdbx_seq_one_letter_code
_entity_poly.pdbx_strand_id
1 'polypeptide(L)'
;MAADSRSPRDGKHLEVLGYYNPLPGKDGGKRMGLKFDRVKYWLSVGAQPSDPVQRILFRAGLLPPPPMLAMARKGGPRDRRPIHPMTGRPLDLEGVTVVDDSNVPEGGAEEPVSEE
;
A
#
# COMPACT_ATOMS: atom_id res chain seq x y z
N MET A 1 -17.96 -7.57 12.63
CA MET A 1 -19.11 -8.05 13.44
C MET A 1 -19.57 -6.97 14.38
N ALA A 2 -20.83 -7.00 14.83
CA ALA A 2 -21.35 -6.17 15.91
C ALA A 2 -21.29 -6.96 17.23
N ALA A 3 -20.64 -6.40 18.25
CA ALA A 3 -20.44 -7.03 19.56
C ALA A 3 -20.38 -5.95 20.66
N ASP A 4 -20.60 -6.35 21.91
CA ASP A 4 -20.38 -5.50 23.09
C ASP A 4 -18.87 -5.24 23.26
N SER A 5 -18.49 -4.00 23.60
CA SER A 5 -17.10 -3.58 23.81
C SER A 5 -16.38 -4.38 24.90
N ARG A 6 -17.13 -4.90 25.89
CA ARG A 6 -16.58 -5.72 26.98
C ARG A 6 -16.37 -7.19 26.61
N SER A 7 -16.91 -7.62 25.47
CA SER A 7 -16.78 -9.01 25.04
C SER A 7 -15.37 -9.28 24.47
N PRO A 8 -14.83 -10.49 24.64
CA PRO A 8 -13.58 -10.88 23.98
C PRO A 8 -13.67 -10.66 22.46
N ARG A 9 -12.55 -10.31 21.84
CA ARG A 9 -12.49 -10.00 20.39
C ARG A 9 -13.16 -11.07 19.53
N ASP A 10 -12.82 -12.33 19.78
CA ASP A 10 -13.32 -13.48 19.02
C ASP A 10 -14.43 -14.25 19.79
N GLY A 11 -15.14 -13.54 20.68
CA GLY A 11 -16.18 -14.11 21.54
C GLY A 11 -17.59 -14.03 20.93
N LYS A 12 -18.60 -14.05 21.81
CA LYS A 12 -20.01 -13.96 21.40
C LYS A 12 -20.29 -12.60 20.75
N HIS A 13 -20.71 -12.64 19.50
CA HIS A 13 -21.15 -11.46 18.75
C HIS A 13 -22.68 -11.47 18.57
N LEU A 14 -23.27 -10.28 18.41
CA LEU A 14 -24.70 -10.13 18.11
C LEU A 14 -24.96 -10.53 16.65
N GLU A 15 -24.16 -9.99 15.72
CA GLU A 15 -24.38 -10.18 14.29
C GLU A 15 -23.09 -10.08 13.47
N VAL A 16 -22.98 -10.94 12.46
CA VAL A 16 -21.93 -10.87 11.44
C VAL A 16 -22.40 -10.01 10.25
N LEU A 17 -21.82 -8.81 10.15
CA LEU A 17 -22.18 -7.79 9.16
C LEU A 17 -21.45 -7.93 7.81
N GLY A 18 -20.48 -8.83 7.71
CA GLY A 18 -19.66 -8.99 6.51
C GLY A 18 -18.29 -9.57 6.77
N TYR A 19 -17.43 -9.49 5.77
CA TYR A 19 -16.04 -9.94 5.81
C TYR A 19 -15.10 -8.92 5.14
N TYR A 20 -13.83 -8.95 5.54
CA TYR A 20 -12.77 -8.14 4.96
C TYR A 20 -11.52 -9.00 4.80
N ASN A 21 -11.04 -9.14 3.56
CA ASN A 21 -9.76 -9.76 3.27
C ASN A 21 -8.72 -8.66 3.00
N PRO A 22 -7.70 -8.49 3.88
CA PRO A 22 -6.67 -7.49 3.70
C PRO A 22 -5.69 -7.82 2.55
N LEU A 23 -5.61 -9.09 2.15
CA LEU A 23 -4.69 -9.55 1.12
C LEU A 23 -5.21 -9.16 -0.26
N PRO A 24 -4.35 -8.56 -1.12
CA PRO A 24 -4.73 -8.26 -2.50
C PRO A 24 -4.92 -9.56 -3.28
N GLY A 25 -5.98 -9.61 -4.09
CA GLY A 25 -6.15 -10.69 -5.07
C GLY A 25 -5.17 -10.56 -6.24
N LYS A 26 -5.23 -11.51 -7.19
CA LYS A 26 -4.50 -11.43 -8.47
C LYS A 26 -4.80 -10.14 -9.24
N ASP A 27 -6.01 -9.62 -9.08
CA ASP A 27 -6.50 -8.38 -9.70
C ASP A 27 -5.99 -7.11 -8.98
N GLY A 28 -5.17 -7.25 -7.92
CA GLY A 28 -4.64 -6.13 -7.12
C GLY A 28 -5.65 -5.50 -6.14
N GLY A 29 -6.93 -5.87 -6.22
CA GLY A 29 -8.00 -5.37 -5.34
C GLY A 29 -8.10 -6.11 -4.00
N LYS A 30 -8.44 -5.37 -2.94
CA LYS A 30 -8.83 -5.96 -1.64
C LYS A 30 -10.28 -6.39 -1.68
N ARG A 31 -10.58 -7.61 -1.22
CA ARG A 31 -11.92 -8.18 -1.27
C ARG A 31 -12.67 -7.95 0.04
N MET A 32 -13.87 -7.40 -0.05
CA MET A 32 -14.74 -7.19 1.11
C MET A 32 -16.20 -7.30 0.70
N GLY A 33 -17.02 -7.85 1.60
CA GLY A 33 -18.47 -7.92 1.44
C GLY A 33 -19.14 -7.42 2.71
N LEU A 34 -20.09 -6.49 2.57
CA LEU A 34 -20.82 -5.88 3.66
C LEU A 34 -22.34 -5.99 3.43
N LYS A 35 -23.09 -6.27 4.49
CA LYS A 35 -24.55 -6.21 4.51
C LYS A 35 -25.00 -4.77 4.81
N PHE A 36 -25.17 -3.97 3.76
CA PHE A 36 -25.43 -2.52 3.87
C PHE A 36 -26.61 -2.17 4.77
N ASP A 37 -27.74 -2.88 4.65
CA ASP A 37 -28.96 -2.57 5.42
C ASP A 37 -28.76 -2.73 6.92
N ARG A 38 -28.06 -3.80 7.31
CA ARG A 38 -27.78 -4.09 8.72
C ARG A 38 -26.77 -3.13 9.30
N VAL A 39 -25.75 -2.74 8.53
CA VAL A 39 -24.79 -1.72 8.96
C VAL A 39 -25.50 -0.39 9.21
N LYS A 40 -26.40 0.04 8.31
CA LYS A 40 -27.20 1.27 8.49
C LYS A 40 -28.06 1.21 9.75
N TYR A 41 -28.72 0.07 9.99
CA TYR A 41 -29.50 -0.14 11.20
C TYR A 41 -28.63 0.03 12.47
N TRP A 42 -27.49 -0.65 12.56
CA TRP A 42 -26.63 -0.55 13.74
C TRP A 42 -26.07 0.86 13.96
N LEU A 43 -25.76 1.58 12.87
CA LEU A 43 -25.37 2.99 12.96
C LEU A 43 -26.52 3.86 13.49
N SER A 44 -27.77 3.62 13.06
CA SER A 44 -28.94 4.36 13.57
C SER A 44 -29.25 4.10 15.05
N VAL A 45 -28.89 2.91 15.56
CA VAL A 45 -29.04 2.54 16.98
C VAL A 45 -27.89 3.12 17.83
N GLY A 46 -26.89 3.77 17.20
CA GLY A 46 -25.78 4.42 17.90
C GLY A 46 -24.53 3.55 18.06
N ALA A 47 -24.38 2.48 17.27
CA ALA A 47 -23.15 1.67 17.28
C ALA A 47 -21.94 2.52 16.90
N GLN A 48 -20.87 2.44 17.71
CA GLN A 48 -19.61 3.15 17.48
C GLN A 48 -18.61 2.23 16.75
N PRO A 49 -18.31 2.47 15.46
CA PRO A 49 -17.31 1.68 14.73
C PRO A 49 -15.89 2.06 15.13
N SER A 50 -14.99 1.08 15.16
CA SER A 50 -13.55 1.31 15.36
C SER A 50 -12.88 1.96 14.14
N ASP A 51 -11.71 2.58 14.33
CA ASP A 51 -11.01 3.33 13.28
C ASP A 51 -10.76 2.54 11.98
N PRO A 52 -10.36 1.24 12.02
CA PRO A 52 -10.22 0.46 10.79
C PRO A 52 -11.55 0.27 10.07
N VAL A 53 -12.64 0.09 10.83
CA VAL A 53 -13.99 -0.11 10.29
C VAL A 53 -14.51 1.19 9.71
N GLN A 54 -14.26 2.34 10.33
CA GLN A 54 -14.61 3.66 9.77
C GLN A 54 -13.98 3.87 8.38
N ARG A 55 -12.71 3.50 8.19
CA ARG A 55 -12.03 3.59 6.87
C ARG A 55 -12.68 2.67 5.84
N ILE A 56 -13.14 1.49 6.25
CA ILE A 56 -13.84 0.55 5.39
C ILE A 56 -15.23 1.09 5.00
N LEU A 57 -15.98 1.64 5.96
CA LEU A 57 -17.30 2.23 5.74
C LEU A 57 -17.23 3.52 4.90
N PHE A 58 -16.19 4.33 5.08
CA PHE A 58 -15.92 5.49 4.24
C PHE A 58 -15.68 5.09 2.78
N ARG A 59 -14.84 4.08 2.54
CA ARG A 59 -14.61 3.53 1.19
C ARG A 59 -15.89 2.94 0.57
N ALA A 60 -16.81 2.47 1.39
CA ALA A 60 -18.11 1.99 0.98
C ALA A 60 -19.18 3.10 0.83
N GLY A 61 -18.83 4.37 1.09
CA GLY A 61 -19.72 5.52 0.94
C GLY A 61 -20.77 5.69 2.06
N LEU A 62 -20.61 5.01 3.20
CA LEU A 62 -21.58 5.07 4.31
C LEU A 62 -21.27 6.13 5.37
N LEU A 63 -20.00 6.53 5.51
CA LEU A 63 -19.53 7.47 6.51
C LEU A 63 -18.64 8.56 5.88
N PRO A 64 -18.52 9.75 6.50
CA PRO A 64 -17.59 10.78 6.08
C PRO A 64 -16.12 10.34 6.24
N PRO A 65 -15.16 11.03 5.59
CA PRO A 65 -13.76 10.72 5.73
C PRO A 65 -13.30 10.88 7.19
N PRO A 66 -12.56 9.90 7.74
CA PRO A 66 -11.98 10.05 9.07
C PRO A 66 -10.92 11.16 9.06
N PRO A 67 -10.76 11.91 10.17
CA PRO A 67 -9.91 13.11 10.24
C PRO A 67 -8.44 12.85 9.86
N MET A 68 -7.95 11.62 10.04
CA MET A 68 -6.57 11.25 9.73
C MET A 68 -6.26 11.08 8.23
N LEU A 69 -7.25 11.03 7.34
CA LEU A 69 -7.00 10.79 5.90
C LEU A 69 -6.54 12.05 5.15
N ALA A 70 -6.55 13.22 5.78
CA ALA A 70 -6.19 14.49 5.16
C ALA A 70 -4.74 14.55 4.63
N MET A 71 -3.84 13.73 5.17
CA MET A 71 -2.43 13.66 4.74
C MET A 71 -2.17 12.39 3.92
N ALA A 72 -2.57 12.41 2.65
CA ALA A 72 -2.12 11.40 1.70
C ALA A 72 -0.62 11.60 1.44
N ARG A 73 0.20 10.58 1.69
CA ARG A 73 1.59 10.58 1.23
C ARG A 73 1.56 10.69 -0.29
N LYS A 74 2.18 11.74 -0.86
CA LYS A 74 2.40 11.85 -2.30
C LYS A 74 3.37 10.74 -2.69
N GLY A 75 2.82 9.57 -3.03
CA GLY A 75 3.59 8.41 -3.41
C GLY A 75 4.44 8.78 -4.62
N GLY A 76 5.75 8.55 -4.53
CA GLY A 76 6.64 8.68 -5.67
C GLY A 76 6.24 7.72 -6.80
N PRO A 77 6.80 7.91 -8.01
CA PRO A 77 6.56 7.01 -9.13
C PRO A 77 6.86 5.57 -8.69
N ARG A 78 5.89 4.66 -8.89
CA ARG A 78 6.15 3.23 -8.71
C ARG A 78 7.07 2.80 -9.84
N ASP A 79 8.25 2.29 -9.51
CA ASP A 79 9.11 1.66 -10.50
C ASP A 79 8.39 0.42 -11.06
N ARG A 80 8.14 0.42 -12.38
CA ARG A 80 7.48 -0.69 -13.10
C ARG A 80 8.46 -1.46 -13.98
N ARG A 81 9.75 -1.15 -13.91
CA ARG A 81 10.77 -1.80 -14.74
C ARG A 81 10.76 -3.32 -14.48
N PRO A 82 10.82 -4.15 -15.55
CA PRO A 82 10.96 -5.58 -15.38
C PRO A 82 12.28 -5.91 -14.68
N ILE A 83 12.22 -6.89 -13.78
CA ILE A 83 13.39 -7.33 -13.00
C ILE A 83 14.11 -8.42 -13.78
N HIS A 84 15.44 -8.32 -13.89
CA HIS A 84 16.23 -9.33 -14.57
C HIS A 84 16.30 -10.64 -13.75
N PRO A 85 16.08 -11.83 -14.36
CA PRO A 85 15.90 -13.10 -13.63
C PRO A 85 17.16 -13.61 -12.90
N MET A 86 18.36 -13.26 -13.37
CA MET A 86 19.63 -13.69 -12.73
C MET A 86 20.21 -12.66 -11.75
N THR A 87 19.88 -11.37 -11.88
CA THR A 87 20.56 -10.30 -11.12
C THR A 87 19.61 -9.55 -10.18
N GLY A 88 18.30 -9.69 -10.32
CA GLY A 88 17.32 -9.04 -9.44
C GLY A 88 17.26 -7.50 -9.58
N ARG A 89 17.98 -6.92 -10.55
CA ARG A 89 18.01 -5.47 -10.80
C ARG A 89 16.93 -5.06 -11.82
N PRO A 90 16.36 -3.85 -11.72
CA PRO A 90 15.50 -3.27 -12.75
C PRO A 90 16.27 -3.13 -14.07
N LEU A 91 15.64 -3.49 -15.19
CA LEU A 91 16.20 -3.29 -16.53
C LEU A 91 16.06 -1.82 -16.95
N ASP A 92 17.18 -1.18 -17.27
CA ASP A 92 17.21 0.17 -17.85
C ASP A 92 17.15 0.07 -19.38
N LEU A 93 16.32 0.91 -20.01
CA LEU A 93 16.12 0.91 -21.48
C LEU A 93 17.25 1.60 -22.25
N GLU A 94 18.27 2.14 -21.56
CA GLU A 94 19.46 2.69 -22.20
C GLU A 94 20.65 1.75 -22.02
N GLY A 95 21.12 1.20 -23.14
CA GLY A 95 22.44 0.60 -23.27
C GLY A 95 22.56 -0.83 -22.75
N VAL A 96 22.63 -1.78 -23.68
CA VAL A 96 23.33 -3.05 -23.45
C VAL A 96 24.80 -2.73 -23.18
N THR A 97 25.17 -2.50 -21.94
CA THR A 97 26.56 -2.67 -21.46
C THR A 97 26.51 -3.22 -20.05
N VAL A 98 26.95 -4.46 -19.92
CA VAL A 98 27.38 -5.01 -18.63
C VAL A 98 28.49 -4.09 -18.13
N VAL A 99 28.24 -3.38 -17.04
CA VAL A 99 29.32 -2.74 -16.29
C VAL A 99 30.10 -3.86 -15.61
N ASP A 100 31.15 -4.31 -16.28
CA ASP A 100 32.17 -5.17 -15.72
C ASP A 100 33.07 -4.29 -14.85
N ASP A 101 33.11 -4.54 -13.55
CA ASP A 101 33.91 -3.80 -12.54
C ASP A 101 35.45 -3.93 -12.74
N SER A 102 35.90 -4.42 -13.90
CA SER A 102 37.32 -4.70 -14.19
C SER A 102 38.08 -3.57 -14.88
N ASN A 103 37.44 -2.46 -15.26
CA ASN A 103 38.16 -1.33 -15.87
C ASN A 103 38.02 -0.05 -15.05
N VAL A 104 38.83 0.01 -13.98
CA VAL A 104 39.26 1.28 -13.39
C VAL A 104 40.29 1.88 -14.35
N PRO A 105 40.02 2.99 -15.06
CA PRO A 105 41.10 3.70 -15.72
C PRO A 105 41.97 4.32 -14.61
N GLU A 106 43.17 3.77 -14.42
CA GLU A 106 44.22 4.42 -13.65
C GLU A 106 44.44 5.81 -14.24
N GLY A 107 44.13 6.83 -13.43
CA GLY A 107 44.46 8.21 -13.74
C GLY A 107 45.98 8.39 -13.76
N GLY A 108 46.55 8.34 -14.97
CA GLY A 108 47.89 8.84 -15.24
C GLY A 108 47.90 10.36 -15.08
N ALA A 109 48.68 10.84 -14.11
CA ALA A 109 48.96 12.25 -13.92
C ALA A 109 49.98 12.73 -14.96
N GLU A 110 49.60 13.71 -15.78
CA GLU A 110 50.54 14.62 -16.44
C GLU A 110 49.96 16.04 -16.42
N GLU A 111 50.58 16.93 -15.63
CA GLU A 111 50.57 18.38 -15.81
C GLU A 111 51.96 18.82 -16.33
N PRO A 112 52.18 20.08 -16.73
CA PRO A 112 51.52 20.85 -17.79
C PRO A 112 52.57 21.35 -18.83
N VAL A 113 52.23 21.46 -20.11
CA VAL A 113 53.14 22.07 -21.11
C VAL A 113 52.88 23.58 -21.18
N SER A 114 53.83 24.35 -20.66
CA SER A 114 53.94 25.81 -20.79
C SER A 114 54.36 26.23 -22.21
N GLU A 115 53.70 27.26 -22.74
CA GLU A 115 54.09 28.06 -23.90
C GLU A 115 55.47 28.72 -23.72
N GLU A 116 56.37 28.55 -24.71
CA GLU A 116 57.03 29.64 -25.45
C GLU A 116 57.61 29.09 -26.78
#